data_AF-A0A829PTC8-F1
#
_entry.id   AF-A0A829PTC8-F1
#
_cell.length_a   1.000
_cell.length_b   1.000
_cell.length_c   1.000
_cell.angle_alpha   90.00
_cell.angle_beta   90.00
_cell.angle_gamma   90.00
#
_symmetry.space_group_name_H-M   'P 1'
#
loop_
_entity.id
_entity.type
_entity.pdbx_description
1 polymer ?
#
loop_
_entity_poly.entity_id
_entity_poly.type
_entity_poly.pdbx_seq_one_letter_code
_entity_poly.pdbx_strand_id
1 'polypeptide(L)'
;MPDARIQLIAVDDVSTQVAHAAAAAPRNGIINIGGPEKFSFADMAGAVLAARGDDRPVVVDSGATYFGTPVDDFSLVTGDDGVLTQTRFADWMARR
;
A
#
# COMPACT_ATOMS: atom_id res chain seq x y z
N MET A 1 12.68 9.63 -0.79
CA MET A 1 11.57 8.73 -0.40
C MET A 1 11.59 8.62 1.11
N PRO A 2 10.43 8.64 1.80
CA PRO A 2 10.38 8.41 3.25
C PRO A 2 11.04 7.08 3.63
N ASP A 3 11.70 7.06 4.79
CA ASP A 3 12.19 5.83 5.42
C ASP A 3 11.04 5.16 6.19
N ALA A 4 10.16 4.48 5.44
CA ALA A 4 8.93 3.90 5.95
C ALA A 4 8.42 2.77 5.05
N ARG A 5 7.38 2.07 5.53
CA ARG A 5 6.64 1.06 4.76
C ARG A 5 5.34 1.58 4.17
N ILE A 6 4.92 0.93 3.09
CA ILE A 6 3.62 1.11 2.44
C ILE A 6 3.03 -0.26 2.09
N GLN A 7 1.72 -0.39 2.24
CA GLN A 7 0.97 -1.58 1.84
C GLN A 7 0.03 -1.22 0.69
N LEU A 8 0.35 -1.72 -0.50
CA LEU A 8 -0.45 -1.47 -1.69
C LEU A 8 -1.72 -2.34 -1.66
N ILE A 9 -2.80 -1.83 -2.23
CA ILE A 9 -4.05 -2.58 -2.45
C ILE A 9 -4.61 -2.18 -3.82
N ALA A 10 -5.09 -3.16 -4.59
CA ALA A 10 -5.69 -2.91 -5.89
C ALA A 10 -7.05 -2.22 -5.74
N VAL A 11 -7.43 -1.36 -6.69
CA VAL A 11 -8.69 -0.59 -6.60
C VAL A 11 -9.93 -1.50 -6.62
N ASP A 12 -9.87 -2.62 -7.34
CA ASP A 12 -10.94 -3.62 -7.41
C ASP A 12 -11.11 -4.34 -6.05
N ASP A 13 -10.00 -4.60 -5.38
CA ASP A 13 -9.98 -5.20 -4.04
C ASP A 13 -10.54 -4.23 -3.00
N VAL A 14 -10.18 -2.94 -3.05
CA VAL A 14 -10.79 -1.88 -2.21
C VAL A 14 -12.30 -1.85 -2.42
N SER A 15 -12.75 -1.80 -3.68
CA SER A 15 -14.17 -1.70 -4.03
C SER A 15 -14.96 -2.90 -3.50
N THR A 16 -14.38 -4.09 -3.58
CA THR A 16 -14.95 -5.33 -3.03
C THR A 16 -15.11 -5.23 -1.51
N GLN A 17 -14.09 -4.78 -0.78
CA GLN A 17 -14.17 -4.63 0.67
C GLN A 17 -15.19 -3.57 1.10
N VAL A 18 -15.31 -2.48 0.36
CA VAL A 18 -16.35 -1.45 0.60
C VAL A 18 -17.75 -2.03 0.41
N ALA A 19 -17.98 -2.78 -0.68
CA ALA A 19 -19.26 -3.43 -0.92
C ALA A 19 -19.62 -4.43 0.19
N HIS A 20 -18.64 -5.23 0.64
CA HIS A 20 -18.83 -6.15 1.76
C HIS A 20 -19.18 -5.42 3.07
N ALA A 21 -18.45 -4.35 3.40
CA ALA A 21 -18.71 -3.57 4.61
C ALA A 21 -20.11 -2.93 4.60
N ALA A 22 -20.56 -2.46 3.43
CA ALA A 22 -21.89 -1.86 3.26
C ALA A 22 -23.04 -2.87 3.38
N ALA A 23 -22.83 -4.12 2.95
CA ALA A 23 -23.85 -5.17 3.01
C ALA A 23 -23.89 -5.93 4.36
N ALA A 24 -22.83 -5.83 5.17
CA ALA A 24 -22.72 -6.51 6.44
C ALA A 24 -23.49 -5.78 7.57
N ALA A 25 -23.67 -6.48 8.70
CA ALA A 25 -24.15 -5.84 9.92
C ALA A 25 -23.17 -4.72 10.37
N PRO A 26 -23.65 -3.61 10.93
CA PRO A 26 -22.79 -2.51 11.36
C PRO A 26 -21.70 -2.97 12.32
N ARG A 27 -20.44 -2.71 11.96
CA ARG A 27 -19.27 -3.02 12.79
C ARG A 27 -19.15 -2.06 13.99
N ASN A 28 -19.66 -0.84 13.87
CA ASN A 28 -19.45 0.25 14.83
C ASN A 28 -17.96 0.44 15.17
N GLY A 29 -17.11 0.43 14.15
CA GLY A 29 -15.66 0.50 14.29
C GLY A 29 -14.96 0.63 12.95
N ILE A 30 -13.64 0.46 12.96
CA ILE A 30 -12.78 0.58 11.78
C ILE A 30 -12.48 -0.82 11.24
N ILE A 31 -12.44 -0.95 9.91
CA ILE A 31 -11.94 -2.14 9.22
C ILE A 31 -10.71 -1.70 8.45
N ASN A 32 -9.54 -2.16 8.87
CA ASN A 32 -8.29 -1.94 8.15
C ASN A 32 -8.19 -2.96 7.01
N ILE A 33 -7.91 -2.49 5.80
CA ILE A 33 -7.76 -3.33 4.61
C ILE A 33 -6.42 -3.06 3.94
N GLY A 34 -5.81 -4.07 3.34
CA GLY A 34 -4.55 -3.95 2.61
C GLY A 34 -4.39 -5.05 1.57
N GLY A 35 -3.44 -4.88 0.65
CA GLY A 35 -3.00 -5.99 -0.20
C GLY A 35 -2.12 -6.96 0.56
N PRO A 36 -1.65 -8.02 -0.11
CA PRO A 36 -1.00 -9.14 0.56
C PRO A 36 0.42 -8.80 1.06
N GLU A 37 1.00 -7.69 0.62
CA GLU A 37 2.43 -7.40 0.77
C GLU A 37 2.68 -5.98 1.29
N LYS A 38 3.61 -5.87 2.22
CA LYS A 38 4.15 -4.60 2.72
C LYS A 38 5.53 -4.40 2.11
N PHE A 39 5.80 -3.20 1.61
CA PHE A 39 7.06 -2.84 0.98
C PHE A 39 7.68 -1.65 1.69
N SER A 40 8.99 -1.46 1.59
CA SER A 40 9.55 -0.13 1.82
C SER A 40 9.08 0.82 0.71
N PHE A 41 8.98 2.13 1.00
CA PHE A 41 8.75 3.11 -0.07
C PHE A 41 9.79 3.03 -1.17
N ALA A 42 11.04 2.72 -0.81
CA ALA A 42 12.15 2.62 -1.74
C ALA A 42 11.98 1.47 -2.73
N ASP A 43 11.62 0.27 -2.24
CA ASP A 43 11.42 -0.91 -3.08
C ASP A 43 10.24 -0.72 -4.04
N MET A 44 9.14 -0.15 -3.53
CA MET A 44 7.97 0.18 -4.35
C MET A 44 8.35 1.19 -5.45
N ALA A 45 9.04 2.28 -5.10
CA ALA A 45 9.46 3.29 -6.06
C ALA A 45 10.41 2.71 -7.11
N GLY A 46 11.39 1.91 -6.69
CA GLY A 46 12.35 1.24 -7.58
C GLY A 46 11.65 0.31 -8.57
N ALA A 47 10.70 -0.50 -8.11
CA ALA A 47 9.92 -1.37 -8.98
C ALA A 47 9.10 -0.59 -10.02
N VAL A 48 8.48 0.54 -9.63
CA VAL A 48 7.72 1.40 -10.57
C VAL A 48 8.64 2.05 -11.60
N LEU A 49 9.82 2.53 -11.20
CA LEU A 49 10.80 3.14 -12.10
C LEU A 49 11.34 2.10 -13.10
N ALA A 50 11.73 0.92 -12.61
CA ALA A 50 12.21 -0.17 -13.45
C ALA A 50 11.18 -0.60 -14.51
N ALA A 51 9.91 -0.73 -14.12
CA ALA A 51 8.82 -1.06 -15.04
C ALA A 51 8.61 0.00 -16.15
N ARG A 52 9.08 1.23 -15.94
CA ARG A 52 9.02 2.34 -16.91
C ARG A 52 10.32 2.52 -17.70
N GLY A 53 11.35 1.70 -17.44
CA GLY A 53 12.68 1.89 -18.02
C GLY A 53 13.38 3.16 -17.53
N ASP A 54 13.03 3.63 -16.33
CA ASP A 54 13.58 4.83 -15.71
C ASP A 54 14.70 4.44 -14.73
N ASP A 55 15.91 5.00 -14.94
CA ASP A 55 17.13 4.65 -14.21
C ASP A 55 17.48 5.64 -13.09
N ARG A 56 16.59 6.60 -12.80
CA ARG A 56 16.84 7.57 -11.73
C ARG A 56 16.99 6.84 -10.38
N PRO A 57 18.00 7.22 -9.57
CA PRO A 57 18.23 6.57 -8.29
C PRO A 57 17.12 6.90 -7.30
N VAL A 58 16.70 5.88 -6.54
CA VAL A 58 15.81 6.07 -5.40
C VAL A 58 16.67 6.41 -4.17
N VAL A 59 16.49 7.63 -3.65
CA VAL A 59 17.17 8.09 -2.43
C VAL A 59 16.20 8.04 -1.27
N VAL A 60 16.60 7.40 -0.17
CA VAL A 60 15.86 7.39 1.10
C VAL A 60 16.28 8.59 1.94
N ASP A 61 15.29 9.26 2.53
CA ASP A 61 15.47 10.42 3.39
C ASP A 61 14.48 10.31 4.56
N SER A 62 14.99 10.14 5.78
CA SER A 62 14.18 10.01 7.00
C SER A 62 13.46 11.31 7.39
N GLY A 63 13.86 12.45 6.83
CA GLY A 63 13.14 13.72 6.94
C GLY A 63 12.03 13.90 5.91
N ALA A 64 11.94 13.03 4.90
CA ALA A 64 10.91 13.14 3.87
C ALA A 64 9.53 12.78 4.42
N THR A 65 8.53 13.59 4.09
CA THR A 65 7.14 13.40 4.52
C THR A 65 6.29 12.75 3.44
N TYR A 66 5.20 12.10 3.85
CA TYR A 66 4.14 11.63 2.97
C TYR A 66 2.94 12.57 3.08
N PHE A 67 2.67 13.33 2.01
CA PHE A 67 1.67 14.40 1.99
C PHE A 67 1.79 15.40 3.16
N GLY A 68 3.03 15.75 3.54
CA GLY A 68 3.32 16.69 4.62
C GLY A 68 3.33 16.05 6.02
N THR A 69 3.03 14.76 6.14
CA THR A 69 3.02 14.02 7.40
C THR A 69 4.25 13.11 7.50
N PRO A 70 5.04 13.17 8.60
CA PRO A 70 6.05 12.16 8.89
C PRO A 70 5.40 10.78 9.00
N VAL A 71 6.02 9.76 8.41
CA VAL A 71 5.52 8.38 8.42
C VAL A 71 6.63 7.44 8.85
N ASP A 72 6.24 6.34 9.49
CA ASP A 72 7.11 5.24 9.91
C ASP A 72 6.63 3.90 9.31
N ASP A 73 7.28 2.83 9.73
CA ASP A 73 7.00 1.46 9.31
C ASP A 73 5.57 0.96 9.61
N PHE A 74 4.80 1.66 10.45
CA PHE A 74 3.46 1.24 10.87
C PHE A 74 2.36 2.20 10.42
N SER A 75 2.73 3.35 9.85
CA SER A 75 1.81 4.44 9.50
C SER A 75 0.88 4.13 8.32
N LEU A 76 1.38 3.43 7.29
CA LEU A 76 0.66 3.19 6.02
C LEU A 76 0.53 1.70 5.69
N VAL A 77 0.47 0.88 6.75
CA VAL A 77 0.29 -0.56 6.66
C VAL A 77 -0.77 -0.99 7.66
N THR A 78 -1.47 -2.08 7.39
CA THR A 78 -2.42 -2.64 8.35
C THR A 78 -1.70 -3.23 9.56
N GLY A 79 -2.37 -3.24 10.71
CA GLY A 79 -2.02 -4.12 11.82
C GLY A 79 -2.23 -5.60 11.46
N ASP A 80 -1.95 -6.48 12.43
CA ASP A 80 -2.12 -7.93 12.28
C ASP A 80 -3.58 -8.36 12.15
N ASP A 81 -4.51 -7.47 12.54
CA ASP A 81 -5.96 -7.64 12.42
C ASP A 81 -6.53 -7.15 11.07
N GLY A 82 -5.67 -6.67 10.18
CA GLY A 82 -6.07 -6.18 8.86
C GLY A 82 -6.62 -7.29 7.96
N VAL A 83 -7.65 -6.96 7.17
CA VAL A 83 -8.14 -7.86 6.12
C VAL A 83 -7.23 -7.75 4.90
N LEU A 84 -6.51 -8.83 4.61
CA LEU A 84 -5.60 -8.89 3.47
C LEU A 84 -6.31 -9.41 2.21
N THR A 85 -6.22 -8.61 1.16
CA THR A 85 -6.72 -8.95 -0.18
C THR A 85 -5.64 -9.69 -0.98
N GLN A 86 -6.01 -10.24 -2.14
CA GLN A 86 -5.19 -11.25 -2.81
C GLN A 86 -4.35 -10.72 -3.96
N THR A 87 -4.65 -9.54 -4.51
CA THR A 87 -3.92 -9.03 -5.67
C THR A 87 -2.54 -8.54 -5.26
N ARG A 88 -1.50 -9.26 -5.71
CA ARG A 88 -0.10 -8.87 -5.49
C ARG A 88 0.29 -7.69 -6.36
N PHE A 89 1.24 -6.90 -5.88
CA PHE A 89 1.69 -5.71 -6.62
C PHE A 89 2.26 -6.05 -8.00
N ALA A 90 3.06 -7.12 -8.10
CA ALA A 90 3.61 -7.57 -9.37
C ALA A 90 2.52 -8.01 -10.36
N ASP A 91 1.50 -8.74 -9.88
CA ASP A 91 0.39 -9.19 -10.71
C ASP A 91 -0.45 -8.02 -11.21
N TRP A 92 -0.65 -7.00 -10.36
CA TRP A 92 -1.33 -5.76 -10.74
C TRP A 92 -0.55 -4.99 -11.81
N MET A 93 0.77 -4.85 -11.66
CA MET A 93 1.61 -4.17 -12.65
C MET A 93 1.62 -4.89 -14.00
N ALA A 94 1.64 -6.22 -14.01
CA ALA A 94 1.68 -7.01 -15.24
C ALA A 94 0.37 -6.95 -16.07
N ARG A 95 -0.73 -6.50 -15.47
CA ARG A 95 -2.04 -6.36 -16.12
C ARG A 95 -2.28 -4.97 -16.72
N ARG A 96 -1.35 -4.03 -16.53
CA ARG A 96 -1.48 -2.63 -16.95
C ARG A 96 -0.84 -2.36 -18.31
#